data_AF-A0A9W2VQ91-F1
#
_entry.id   AF-A0A9W2VQ91-F1
#
_cell.length_a   1.000
_cell.length_b   1.000
_cell.length_c   1.000
_cell.angle_alpha   90.00
_cell.angle_beta   90.00
_cell.angle_gamma   90.00
#
_symmetry.space_group_name_H-M   'P 1'
#
loop_
_entity.id
_entity.type
_entity.pdbx_description
1 polymer ?
#
loop_
_entity_poly.entity_id
_entity_poly.type
_entity_poly.pdbx_seq_one_letter_code
_entity_poly.pdbx_strand_id
1 'polypeptide(L)'
;MQFSGGNRKRLRLGGDQRNACYPHSLQFYLEPPSENISLIEFESLAIDRVKLLKTVENLGVSHVKGTEQYQSKLEAEIRRLKFSFRENVENEYERRRRDHISHFILRLAYCQSEDLRRWFIQQEMDLLRFRFSILPKDKIQSFLKDSHLHFEAVSMVL
;
A
#
# COMPACT_ATOMS: atom_id res chain seq x y z
N MET A 1 1.48 -42.44 -6.09
CA MET A 1 1.16 -41.17 -6.79
C MET A 1 -0.32 -41.14 -7.08
N GLN A 2 -1.09 -40.29 -6.40
CA GLN A 2 -2.46 -39.93 -6.78
C GLN A 2 -2.60 -38.43 -6.54
N PHE A 3 -2.68 -37.67 -7.63
CA PHE A 3 -2.98 -36.24 -7.60
C PHE A 3 -4.49 -36.07 -7.76
N SER A 4 -5.16 -35.68 -6.68
CA SER A 4 -6.58 -35.31 -6.70
C SER A 4 -6.72 -33.97 -7.43
N GLY A 5 -7.32 -34.01 -8.62
CA GLY A 5 -7.62 -32.82 -9.42
C GLY A 5 -8.71 -31.98 -8.76
N GLY A 6 -8.32 -30.95 -8.01
CA GLY A 6 -9.23 -29.94 -7.50
C GLY A 6 -9.76 -29.05 -8.63
N ASN A 7 -11.08 -29.06 -8.82
CA ASN A 7 -11.82 -28.18 -9.72
C ASN A 7 -11.52 -26.70 -9.41
N ARG A 8 -10.58 -26.08 -10.14
CA ARG A 8 -10.46 -24.62 -10.19
C ARG A 8 -11.64 -24.07 -10.96
N LYS A 9 -12.70 -23.68 -10.23
CA LYS A 9 -13.77 -22.85 -10.77
C LYS A 9 -13.13 -21.62 -11.41
N ARG A 10 -13.18 -21.53 -12.75
CA ARG A 10 -12.89 -20.29 -13.49
C ARG A 10 -13.96 -19.27 -13.09
N LEU A 11 -13.66 -18.46 -12.08
CA LEU A 11 -14.39 -17.24 -11.80
C LEU A 11 -14.04 -16.24 -12.90
N ARG A 12 -14.89 -16.14 -13.93
CA ARG A 12 -14.99 -14.93 -14.74
C ARG A 12 -16.08 -14.06 -14.13
N LEU A 13 -15.79 -12.79 -13.84
CA LEU A 13 -16.69 -11.62 -13.87
C LEU A 13 -15.85 -10.38 -13.51
N GLY A 14 -15.39 -9.67 -14.55
CA GLY A 14 -14.23 -8.75 -14.53
C GLY A 14 -14.43 -7.37 -13.88
N GLY A 15 -15.54 -7.13 -13.20
CA GLY A 15 -15.76 -5.90 -12.43
C GLY A 15 -15.56 -6.09 -10.92
N ASP A 16 -16.11 -7.16 -10.38
CA ASP A 16 -16.21 -7.41 -8.92
C ASP A 16 -14.92 -7.98 -8.32
N GLN A 17 -14.17 -8.75 -9.10
CA GLN A 17 -12.88 -9.33 -8.67
C GLN A 17 -11.79 -8.27 -8.42
N ARG A 18 -11.88 -7.12 -9.09
CA ARG A 18 -10.88 -6.06 -8.96
C ARG A 18 -10.91 -5.44 -7.56
N ASN A 19 -12.10 -5.12 -7.06
CA ASN A 19 -12.27 -4.63 -5.70
C ASN A 19 -12.00 -5.71 -4.65
N ALA A 20 -12.29 -6.98 -4.96
CA ALA A 20 -11.91 -8.09 -4.09
C ALA A 20 -10.39 -8.22 -3.89
N CYS A 21 -9.60 -7.87 -4.90
CA CYS A 21 -8.13 -7.93 -4.83
C CYS A 21 -7.54 -6.80 -3.98
N TYR A 22 -8.17 -5.62 -4.00
CA TYR A 22 -7.71 -4.44 -3.25
C TYR A 22 -8.89 -3.74 -2.55
N PRO A 23 -9.40 -4.29 -1.44
CA PRO A 23 -10.57 -3.74 -0.75
C PRO A 23 -10.29 -2.41 -0.06
N HIS A 24 -9.05 -2.18 0.38
CA HIS A 24 -8.64 -1.02 1.17
C HIS A 24 -7.54 -0.21 0.49
N SER A 25 -7.50 1.09 0.76
CA SER A 25 -6.40 1.97 0.34
C SER A 25 -5.10 1.76 1.15
N LEU A 26 -5.20 1.04 2.27
CA LEU A 26 -4.09 0.62 3.13
C LEU A 26 -3.82 -0.88 2.92
N GLN A 27 -2.56 -1.30 2.92
CA GLN A 27 -2.17 -2.70 2.74
C GLN A 27 -0.93 -3.04 3.59
N PHE A 28 -0.84 -4.29 4.07
CA PHE A 28 0.34 -4.81 4.78
C PHE A 28 1.38 -5.48 3.86
N TYR A 29 1.10 -5.55 2.55
CA TYR A 29 2.00 -6.13 1.55
C TYR A 29 2.49 -7.55 1.92
N LEU A 30 1.55 -8.41 2.31
CA LEU A 30 1.82 -9.78 2.76
C LEU A 30 1.99 -10.75 1.58
N GLU A 31 1.04 -10.71 0.65
CA GLU A 31 1.03 -11.59 -0.52
C GLU A 31 1.65 -10.88 -1.73
N PRO A 32 2.52 -11.54 -2.50
CA PRO A 32 3.10 -10.94 -3.70
C PRO A 32 2.06 -10.79 -4.82
N PRO A 33 2.17 -9.75 -5.67
CA PRO A 33 1.30 -9.59 -6.83
C PRO A 33 1.53 -10.73 -7.84
N SER A 34 0.45 -11.33 -8.33
CA SER A 34 0.48 -12.43 -9.32
C SER A 34 0.30 -11.94 -10.77
N GLU A 35 0.29 -10.63 -10.99
CA GLU A 35 0.03 -10.01 -12.28
C GLU A 35 1.31 -9.82 -13.09
N ASN A 36 1.24 -10.00 -14.42
CA ASN A 36 2.32 -9.66 -15.33
C ASN A 36 2.23 -8.20 -15.75
N ILE A 37 3.37 -7.50 -15.71
CA ILE A 37 3.49 -6.11 -16.14
C ILE A 37 4.55 -5.97 -17.23
N SER A 38 4.45 -4.90 -18.03
CA SER A 38 5.49 -4.60 -19.01
C SER A 38 6.78 -4.10 -18.33
N LEU A 39 7.92 -4.21 -19.01
CA LEU A 39 9.19 -3.70 -18.48
C LEU A 39 9.15 -2.17 -18.26
N ILE A 40 8.48 -1.45 -19.16
CA ILE A 40 8.29 0.01 -19.06
C ILE A 40 7.46 0.36 -17.81
N GLU A 41 6.40 -0.40 -17.56
CA GLU A 41 5.58 -0.23 -16.36
C GLU A 41 6.38 -0.58 -15.10
N PHE A 42 7.14 -1.68 -15.11
CA PHE A 42 8.03 -2.07 -14.00
C PHE A 42 8.99 -0.94 -13.63
N GLU A 43 9.68 -0.35 -14.62
CA GLU A 43 10.62 0.74 -14.41
C GLU A 43 9.90 2.00 -13.88
N SER A 44 8.78 2.39 -14.48
CA SER A 44 8.00 3.54 -14.00
C SER A 44 7.55 3.37 -12.55
N LEU A 45 7.04 2.19 -12.18
CA LEU A 45 6.60 1.89 -10.82
C LEU A 45 7.76 1.96 -9.81
N ALA A 46 8.94 1.44 -10.17
CA ALA A 46 10.13 1.51 -9.35
C ALA A 46 10.54 2.98 -9.12
N ILE A 47 10.71 3.74 -10.20
CA ILE A 47 11.15 5.14 -10.15
C ILE A 47 10.17 5.97 -9.31
N ASP A 48 8.87 5.81 -9.54
CA ASP A 48 7.87 6.62 -8.87
C ASP A 48 7.76 6.29 -7.38
N ARG A 49 7.93 5.02 -6.97
CA ARG A 49 7.97 4.69 -5.55
C ARG A 49 9.27 5.18 -4.87
N VAL A 50 10.42 5.12 -5.56
CA VAL A 50 11.65 5.71 -5.02
C VAL A 50 11.51 7.21 -4.80
N LYS A 51 10.89 7.94 -5.74
CA LYS A 51 10.58 9.37 -5.58
C LYS A 51 9.67 9.62 -4.36
N LEU A 52 8.66 8.79 -4.17
CA LEU A 52 7.79 8.88 -2.99
C LEU A 52 8.58 8.69 -1.69
N LEU A 53 9.35 7.60 -1.57
CA LEU A 53 10.10 7.29 -0.35
C LEU A 53 11.21 8.33 -0.07
N LYS A 54 11.85 8.87 -1.11
CA LYS A 54 12.79 10.00 -0.97
C LYS A 54 12.10 11.27 -0.50
N THR A 55 10.86 11.53 -0.94
CA THR A 55 10.06 12.64 -0.41
C THR A 55 9.70 12.43 1.06
N VAL A 56 9.34 11.20 1.47
CA VAL A 56 9.09 10.85 2.88
C VAL A 56 10.32 11.13 3.74
N GLU A 57 11.50 10.73 3.27
CA GLU A 57 12.79 10.99 3.93
C GLU A 57 13.04 12.50 4.08
N ASN A 58 12.99 13.24 2.97
CA ASN A 58 13.26 14.68 2.96
C ASN A 58 12.30 15.44 3.89
N LEU A 59 11.00 15.11 3.84
CA LEU A 59 10.01 15.73 4.72
C LEU A 59 10.22 15.36 6.18
N GLY A 60 10.68 14.13 6.48
CA GLY A 60 11.00 13.67 7.83
C GLY A 60 12.22 14.37 8.44
N VAL A 61 13.13 14.88 7.61
CA VAL A 61 14.27 15.71 8.04
C VAL A 61 13.86 17.18 8.19
N SER A 62 13.08 17.71 7.23
CA SER A 62 12.74 19.14 7.20
C SER A 62 11.55 19.56 8.07
N HIS A 63 10.68 18.62 8.45
CA HIS A 63 9.45 18.92 9.20
C HIS A 63 9.22 17.87 10.29
N VAL A 64 8.53 18.26 11.35
CA VAL A 64 8.06 17.32 12.38
C VAL A 64 6.89 16.51 11.81
N LYS A 65 6.97 15.18 11.92
CA LYS A 65 5.91 14.25 11.50
C LYS A 65 4.61 14.58 12.22
N GLY A 66 3.50 14.60 11.48
CA GLY A 66 2.16 14.91 12.00
C GLY A 66 1.77 16.38 11.91
N THR A 67 2.69 17.31 11.63
CA THR A 67 2.35 18.71 11.33
C THR A 67 1.54 18.83 10.03
N GLU A 68 0.68 19.85 9.93
CA GLU A 68 -0.11 20.09 8.70
C GLU A 68 0.78 20.30 7.46
N GLN A 69 1.94 20.94 7.63
CA GLN A 69 2.89 21.15 6.54
C GLN A 69 3.47 19.82 6.02
N TYR A 70 3.85 18.91 6.93
CA TYR A 70 4.30 17.56 6.57
C TYR A 70 3.19 16.80 5.83
N GLN A 71 1.98 16.80 6.40
CA GLN A 71 0.84 16.08 5.85
C GLN A 71 0.44 16.59 4.46
N SER A 72 0.31 17.91 4.31
CA SER A 72 -0.10 18.55 3.05
C SER A 72 0.91 18.29 1.92
N LYS A 73 2.22 18.43 2.19
CA LYS A 73 3.26 18.17 1.19
C LYS A 73 3.33 16.70 0.79
N LEU A 74 3.23 15.79 1.77
CA LEU A 74 3.24 14.35 1.49
C LEU A 74 1.98 13.93 0.71
N GLU A 75 0.81 14.46 1.06
CA GLU A 75 -0.42 14.21 0.32
C GLU A 75 -0.34 14.70 -1.13
N ALA A 76 0.21 15.91 -1.35
CA ALA A 76 0.41 16.45 -2.68
C ALA A 76 1.30 15.53 -3.54
N GLU A 77 2.38 15.01 -2.96
CA GLU A 77 3.29 14.11 -3.67
C GLU A 77 2.65 12.76 -4.00
N ILE A 78 1.93 12.15 -3.05
CA ILE A 78 1.20 10.91 -3.28
C ILE A 78 0.18 11.08 -4.41
N ARG A 79 -0.56 12.21 -4.39
CA ARG A 79 -1.53 12.55 -5.42
C ARG A 79 -0.87 12.71 -6.79
N ARG A 80 0.26 13.42 -6.86
CA ARG A 80 1.05 13.64 -8.08
C ARG A 80 1.57 12.33 -8.68
N LEU A 81 2.05 11.43 -7.83
CA LEU A 81 2.59 10.12 -8.24
C LEU A 81 1.51 9.04 -8.44
N LYS A 82 0.22 9.40 -8.27
CA LYS A 82 -0.94 8.52 -8.45
C LYS A 82 -0.93 7.29 -7.55
N PHE A 83 -0.39 7.40 -6.33
CA PHE A 83 -0.51 6.34 -5.33
C PHE A 83 -1.83 6.45 -4.55
N SER A 84 -2.23 5.33 -3.94
CA SER A 84 -3.41 5.28 -3.08
C SER A 84 -3.16 6.03 -1.76
N PHE A 85 -4.13 6.82 -1.29
CA PHE A 85 -4.05 7.49 0.02
C PHE A 85 -5.40 7.71 0.70
N ARG A 86 -6.47 7.94 -0.07
CA ARG A 86 -7.85 8.06 0.42
C ARG A 86 -8.81 7.37 -0.53
N GLU A 87 -9.97 7.03 0.01
CA GLU A 87 -11.11 6.53 -0.77
C GLU A 87 -11.87 7.69 -1.45
N ASN A 88 -12.71 7.36 -2.43
CA ASN A 88 -13.45 8.21 -3.35
C ASN A 88 -12.61 8.98 -4.38
N VAL A 89 -11.53 8.38 -4.88
CA VAL A 89 -10.73 8.98 -5.97
C VAL A 89 -10.95 8.20 -7.27
N GLU A 90 -11.03 8.87 -8.42
CA GLU A 90 -11.05 8.16 -9.70
C GLU A 90 -9.88 7.18 -9.83
N ASN A 91 -10.16 5.99 -10.37
CA ASN A 91 -9.20 4.91 -10.58
C ASN A 91 -8.57 4.35 -9.28
N GLU A 92 -9.33 4.22 -8.19
CA GLU A 92 -8.85 3.65 -6.92
C GLU A 92 -8.13 2.31 -7.11
N TYR A 93 -8.72 1.41 -7.89
CA TYR A 93 -8.15 0.11 -8.17
C TYR A 93 -6.73 0.22 -8.74
N GLU A 94 -6.54 1.06 -9.76
CA GLU A 94 -5.21 1.26 -10.36
C GLU A 94 -4.23 1.89 -9.39
N ARG A 95 -4.68 2.81 -8.54
CA ARG A 95 -3.84 3.41 -7.49
C ARG A 95 -3.39 2.39 -6.44
N ARG A 96 -4.30 1.49 -6.03
CA ARG A 96 -4.02 0.40 -5.08
C ARG A 96 -3.09 -0.65 -5.70
N ARG A 97 -3.37 -1.06 -6.94
CA ARG A 97 -2.54 -1.96 -7.74
C ARG A 97 -1.11 -1.40 -7.90
N ARG A 98 -0.99 -0.13 -8.30
CA ARG A 98 0.27 0.59 -8.44
C ARG A 98 1.06 0.61 -7.13
N ASP A 99 0.39 0.89 -6.02
CA ASP A 99 1.01 0.86 -4.70
C ASP A 99 1.51 -0.53 -4.32
N HIS A 100 0.68 -1.56 -4.52
CA HIS A 100 1.04 -2.94 -4.22
C HIS A 100 2.25 -3.42 -5.02
N ILE A 101 2.19 -3.28 -6.34
CA ILE A 101 3.24 -3.79 -7.24
C ILE A 101 4.56 -3.05 -7.00
N SER A 102 4.51 -1.72 -6.91
CA SER A 102 5.72 -0.92 -6.71
C SER A 102 6.46 -1.26 -5.40
N HIS A 103 5.72 -1.59 -4.33
CA HIS A 103 6.33 -2.03 -3.07
C HIS A 103 7.17 -3.30 -3.26
N PHE A 104 6.61 -4.31 -3.91
CA PHE A 104 7.31 -5.58 -4.17
C PHE A 104 8.46 -5.42 -5.16
N ILE A 105 8.35 -4.52 -6.14
CA ILE A 105 9.46 -4.18 -7.03
C ILE A 105 10.64 -3.62 -6.22
N LEU A 106 10.40 -2.67 -5.30
CA LEU A 106 11.49 -2.09 -4.50
C LEU A 106 12.11 -3.06 -3.51
N ARG A 107 11.38 -4.10 -3.05
CA ARG A 107 11.99 -5.16 -2.23
C ARG A 107 13.17 -5.81 -2.93
N LEU A 108 13.14 -5.96 -4.26
CA LEU A 108 14.26 -6.53 -5.04
C LEU A 108 15.50 -5.62 -5.05
N ALA A 109 15.29 -4.30 -5.11
CA ALA A 109 16.39 -3.34 -5.13
C ALA A 109 17.01 -3.13 -3.74
N TYR A 110 16.18 -3.04 -2.70
CA TYR A 110 16.62 -2.63 -1.36
C TYR A 110 16.95 -3.81 -0.42
N CYS A 111 16.87 -5.06 -0.88
CA CYS A 111 17.26 -6.22 -0.07
C CYS A 111 18.77 -6.50 -0.03
N GLN A 112 19.57 -5.80 -0.84
CA GLN A 112 20.97 -6.15 -1.11
C GLN A 112 21.92 -5.88 0.06
N SER A 113 21.66 -4.87 0.89
CA SER A 113 22.48 -4.53 2.05
C SER A 113 21.62 -4.23 3.28
N GLU A 114 22.21 -4.28 4.48
CA GLU A 114 21.49 -3.90 5.70
C GLU A 114 21.05 -2.44 5.71
N ASP A 115 21.89 -1.53 5.23
CA ASP A 115 21.57 -0.10 5.25
C ASP A 115 20.43 0.22 4.28
N LEU A 116 20.42 -0.41 3.09
CA LEU A 116 19.29 -0.28 2.16
C LEU A 116 17.99 -0.84 2.76
N ARG A 117 18.06 -2.00 3.43
CA ARG A 117 16.90 -2.59 4.11
C ARG A 117 16.36 -1.69 5.22
N ARG A 118 17.23 -1.17 6.09
CA ARG A 118 16.87 -0.25 7.17
C ARG A 118 16.24 1.02 6.63
N TRP A 119 16.84 1.60 5.59
CA TRP A 119 16.32 2.79 4.94
C TRP A 119 14.93 2.54 4.35
N PHE A 120 14.76 1.46 3.59
CA PHE A 120 13.49 1.09 2.96
C PHE A 120 12.39 0.87 4.00
N ILE A 121 12.66 0.08 5.04
CA ILE A 121 11.72 -0.17 6.14
C ILE A 121 11.33 1.15 6.82
N GLN A 122 12.30 2.02 7.13
CA GLN A 122 12.02 3.28 7.79
C GLN A 122 11.07 4.17 6.98
N GLN A 123 11.32 4.35 5.68
CA GLN A 123 10.48 5.21 4.83
C GLN A 123 9.10 4.59 4.58
N GLU A 124 9.01 3.28 4.38
CA GLU A 124 7.73 2.57 4.23
C GLU A 124 6.89 2.61 5.52
N MET A 125 7.53 2.46 6.68
CA MET A 125 6.84 2.59 7.97
C MET A 125 6.28 4.00 8.16
N ASP A 126 7.05 5.03 7.80
CA ASP A 126 6.60 6.42 7.91
C ASP A 126 5.45 6.72 6.94
N LEU A 127 5.51 6.18 5.72
CA LEU A 127 4.41 6.25 4.76
C LEU A 127 3.15 5.55 5.29
N LEU A 128 3.29 4.37 5.88
CA LEU A 128 2.18 3.63 6.50
C LEU A 128 1.56 4.42 7.65
N ARG A 129 2.38 5.00 8.54
CA ARG A 129 1.92 5.85 9.66
C ARG A 129 1.10 7.04 9.15
N PHE A 130 1.58 7.71 8.11
CA PHE A 130 0.85 8.81 7.49
C PHE A 130 -0.51 8.35 6.95
N ARG A 131 -0.53 7.28 6.14
CA ARG A 131 -1.79 6.75 5.57
C ARG A 131 -2.78 6.34 6.65
N PHE A 132 -2.29 5.72 7.72
CA PHE A 132 -3.11 5.36 8.87
C PHE A 132 -3.69 6.58 9.58
N SER A 133 -2.91 7.66 9.74
CA SER A 133 -3.37 8.88 10.44
C SER A 133 -4.46 9.65 9.71
N ILE A 134 -4.56 9.55 8.38
CA ILE A 134 -5.55 10.26 7.58
C ILE A 134 -6.82 9.43 7.30
N LEU A 135 -6.80 8.14 7.65
CA LEU A 135 -7.95 7.25 7.46
C LEU A 135 -8.99 7.49 8.56
N PRO A 136 -10.29 7.57 8.20
CA PRO A 136 -11.34 7.67 9.20
C PRO A 136 -11.46 6.36 10.00
N LYS A 137 -11.92 6.46 11.24
CA LYS A 137 -12.01 5.33 12.20
C LYS A 137 -12.78 4.13 11.63
N ASP A 138 -13.87 4.38 10.91
CA ASP A 138 -14.70 3.31 10.32
C ASP A 138 -13.92 2.48 9.29
N LYS A 139 -13.03 3.13 8.53
CA LYS A 139 -12.19 2.49 7.51
C LYS A 139 -11.01 1.78 8.14
N ILE A 140 -10.43 2.33 9.21
CA ILE A 140 -9.46 1.62 10.03
C ILE A 140 -10.08 0.34 10.58
N GLN A 141 -11.27 0.40 11.16
CA GLN A 141 -11.94 -0.77 11.70
C GLN A 141 -12.24 -1.81 10.62
N SER A 142 -12.67 -1.38 9.44
CA SER A 142 -12.91 -2.28 8.30
C SER A 142 -11.61 -2.95 7.83
N PHE A 143 -10.54 -2.18 7.70
CA PHE A 143 -9.20 -2.70 7.36
C PHE A 143 -8.69 -3.70 8.40
N LEU A 144 -8.87 -3.43 9.70
CA LEU A 144 -8.42 -4.31 10.77
C LEU A 144 -9.24 -5.62 10.83
N LYS A 145 -10.55 -5.57 10.56
CA LYS A 145 -11.38 -6.79 10.47
C LYS A 145 -10.95 -7.71 9.33
N ASP A 146 -10.58 -7.12 8.19
CA ASP A 146 -10.14 -7.87 7.01
C ASP A 146 -8.67 -8.28 7.10
N SER A 147 -7.89 -7.61 7.95
CA SER A 147 -6.58 -8.10 8.32
C SER A 147 -6.71 -9.37 9.14
N HIS A 148 -5.86 -10.38 8.90
CA HIS A 148 -5.86 -11.66 9.61
C HIS A 148 -5.38 -11.55 11.08
N LEU A 149 -5.79 -10.50 11.77
CA LEU A 149 -5.43 -10.14 13.12
C LEU A 149 -6.71 -10.09 13.96
N HIS A 150 -6.69 -10.70 15.14
CA HIS A 150 -7.83 -10.68 16.04
C HIS A 150 -7.87 -9.35 16.80
N PHE A 151 -8.84 -8.51 16.44
CA PHE A 151 -9.14 -7.26 17.14
C PHE A 151 -10.57 -7.29 17.69
N GLU A 152 -10.72 -6.96 18.96
CA GLU A 152 -12.03 -6.80 19.61
C GLU A 152 -12.16 -5.37 20.11
N ALA A 153 -13.20 -4.67 19.64
CA ALA A 153 -13.49 -3.33 20.13
C ALA A 153 -14.16 -3.44 21.51
N VAL A 154 -13.51 -2.90 22.53
CA VAL A 154 -14.09 -2.86 23.87
C VAL A 154 -15.20 -1.81 23.88
N SER A 155 -16.43 -2.25 24.18
CA SER A 155 -17.56 -1.35 24.37
C SER A 155 -17.40 -0.62 25.69
N MET A 156 -17.42 0.71 25.70
CA MET A 156 -17.56 1.45 26.96
C MET A 156 -18.99 1.30 27.44
N VAL A 157 -19.19 0.40 28.40
CA VAL A 157 -20.41 0.37 29.22
C VAL A 157 -20.28 1.53 30.21
N LEU A 158 -21.06 2.59 29.98
CA LEU A 158 -21.39 3.61 30.99
C LEU A 158 -22.82 3.37 31.47
#